data_AF-A0A960QEC6-F1
#
_entry.id   AF-A0A960QEC6-F1
#
_cell.length_a   1.000
_cell.length_b   1.000
_cell.length_c   1.000
_cell.angle_alpha   90.00
_cell.angle_beta   90.00
_cell.angle_gamma   90.00
#
_symmetry.space_group_name_H-M   'P 1'
#
loop_
_entity.id
_entity.type
_entity.pdbx_description
1 polymer ?
#
loop_
_entity_poly.entity_id
_entity_poly.type
_entity_poly.pdbx_seq_one_letter_code
_entity_poly.pdbx_strand_id
1 'polypeptide(L)' 'METGLTLNHFLAVSGALFAIGFAGVLIRRNIIVIFMCLELMLSAANLT' A
#
# COMPACT_ATOMS: atom_id res chain seq x y z
N MET A 1 -13.43 19.73 17.96
CA MET A 1 -13.42 19.41 16.51
C MET A 1 -12.99 17.96 16.42
N GLU A 2 -13.95 17.05 16.46
CA GLU A 2 -13.67 15.62 16.30
C GLU A 2 -13.37 15.40 14.83
N THR A 3 -12.10 15.46 14.45
CA THR A 3 -11.65 15.05 13.11
C THR A 3 -11.79 13.54 13.04
N GLY A 4 -13.03 13.07 12.86
CA GLY A 4 -13.36 11.67 12.72
C GLY A 4 -12.55 11.11 11.56
N LEU A 5 -11.53 10.33 11.88
CA LEU A 5 -10.79 9.54 10.91
C LEU A 5 -11.74 8.46 10.40
N THR A 6 -12.57 8.85 9.43
CA THR A 6 -13.57 7.96 8.83
C THR A 6 -12.88 6.83 8.07
N LEU A 7 -13.56 5.69 7.94
CA LEU A 7 -13.08 4.52 7.19
C LEU A 7 -12.54 4.87 5.79
N ASN A 8 -13.14 5.87 5.14
CA ASN A 8 -12.72 6.34 3.82
C ASN A 8 -11.28 6.86 3.79
N HIS A 9 -10.79 7.46 4.87
CA HIS A 9 -9.42 8.01 4.92
C HIS A 9 -8.38 6.89 4.96
N PHE A 10 -8.64 5.85 5.76
CA PHE A 10 -7.81 4.65 5.79
C PHE A 10 -7.84 3.92 4.45
N LEU A 11 -9.01 3.74 3.85
CA LEU A 11 -9.16 3.08 2.55
C LEU A 11 -8.41 3.83 1.44
N ALA A 12 -8.45 5.16 1.45
CA ALA A 12 -7.72 6.00 0.50
C ALA A 12 -6.20 5.87 0.66
N VAL A 13 -5.69 5.87 1.89
CA VAL A 13 -4.26 5.73 2.18
C VAL A 13 -3.76 4.31 1.84
N SER A 14 -4.50 3.28 2.25
CA SER A 14 -4.20 1.88 1.93
C SER A 14 -4.20 1.64 0.42
N GLY A 15 -5.20 2.17 -0.30
CA GLY A 15 -5.24 2.10 -1.77
C GLY A 15 -4.05 2.79 -2.44
N ALA A 16 -3.64 3.96 -1.94
CA ALA A 16 -2.47 4.67 -2.45
C ALA A 16 -1.16 3.90 -2.22
N LEU A 17 -0.93 3.37 -1.00
CA LEU A 17 0.24 2.54 -0.72
C LEU A 17 0.25 1.25 -1.56
N PHE A 18 -0.90 0.60 -1.72
CA PHE A 18 -1.02 -0.60 -2.55
C PHE A 18 -0.68 -0.33 -4.01
N ALA A 19 -1.16 0.79 -4.58
CA ALA A 19 -0.83 1.20 -5.95
C ALA A 19 0.66 1.48 -6.14
N ILE A 20 1.32 2.09 -5.14
CA ILE A 20 2.77 2.31 -5.15
C ILE A 20 3.52 0.98 -5.13
N GLY A 21 3.11 0.05 -4.27
CA GLY A 21 3.69 -1.29 -4.22
C GLY A 21 3.49 -2.05 -5.54
N PHE A 22 2.30 -1.98 -6.12
CA PHE A 22 1.97 -2.60 -7.41
C PHE A 22 2.81 -2.05 -8.56
N ALA A 23 2.96 -0.73 -8.64
CA ALA A 23 3.85 -0.09 -9.61
C ALA A 23 5.30 -0.55 -9.44
N GLY A 24 5.76 -0.70 -8.19
CA GLY A 24 7.08 -1.22 -7.86
C GLY A 24 7.31 -2.65 -8.36
N VAL A 25 6.31 -3.53 -8.23
CA VAL A 25 6.36 -4.92 -8.73
C VAL A 25 6.49 -4.97 -10.26
N LEU A 26 5.77 -4.11 -10.99
CA LEU A 26 5.79 -4.10 -12.46
C LEU A 26 7.11 -3.57 -13.06
N ILE A 27 7.75 -2.61 -12.40
CA ILE A 27 8.94 -1.91 -12.93
C ILE A 27 10.24 -2.68 -12.63
N ARG A 28 10.27 -3.49 -11.57
CA ARG A 28 11.51 -4.07 -11.03
C ARG A 28 11.69 -5.51 -11.51
N ARG A 29 12.85 -5.81 -12.10
CA ARG A 29 13.26 -7.17 -12.50
C ARG A 29 14.03 -7.92 -11.39
N ASN A 30 14.31 -7.27 -10.26
CA ASN A 30 15.02 -7.89 -9.14
C ASN A 30 14.02 -8.50 -8.15
N ILE A 31 14.14 -9.81 -7.93
CA ILE A 31 13.24 -10.62 -7.10
C ILE A 31 13.19 -10.10 -5.65
N ILE A 32 14.32 -9.64 -5.10
CA ILE A 32 14.37 -9.09 -3.73
C ILE A 32 13.53 -7.81 -3.63
N VAL A 33 13.60 -6.95 -4.66
CA VAL A 33 12.83 -5.69 -4.68
C VAL A 33 11.34 -5.99 -4.88
N ILE A 34 11.00 -6.98 -5.70
CA ILE A 34 9.63 -7.46 -5.85
C ILE A 34 9.10 -7.93 -4.49
N PHE A 35 9.86 -8.73 -3.74
CA PHE A 35 9.48 -9.17 -2.39
C PHE A 35 9.27 -8.02 -1.41
N MET A 36 10.14 -7.01 -1.42
CA MET A 36 9.99 -5.81 -0.59
C MET A 36 8.73 -5.01 -0.96
N CYS A 37 8.40 -4.91 -2.26
CA CYS A 37 7.14 -4.31 -2.71
C CYS A 37 5.93 -5.15 -2.28
N LEU A 38 6.02 -6.48 -2.28
CA LEU A 38 4.95 -7.35 -1.79
C LEU A 38 4.71 -7.18 -0.28
N GLU A 39 5.76 -7.05 0.55
CA GLU A 39 5.60 -6.73 1.97
C GLU A 39 4.92 -5.38 2.18
N LEU A 40 5.26 -4.37 1.38
CA LEU A 40 4.61 -3.06 1.40
C LEU A 40 3.12 -3.15 1.01
N MET A 41 2.78 -3.95 -0.02
CA MET A 41 1.39 -4.19 -0.44
C MET A 41 0.60 -4.92 0.64
N LEU A 42 1.20 -5.90 1.33
CA LEU A 42 0.59 -6.62 2.45
C LEU A 42 0.32 -5.68 3.63
N SER A 43 1.29 -4.80 3.94
CA SER A 43 1.14 -3.79 5.00
C SER A 43 0.00 -2.81 4.69
N ALA A 44 -0.14 -2.40 3.43
CA ALA A 44 -1.24 -1.55 2.97
C ALA A 44 -2.61 -2.24 3.11
N ALA A 45 -2.71 -3.53 2.75
CA ALA A 45 -3.93 -4.30 2.91
C ALA A 45 -4.35 -4.47 4.39
N ASN A 46 -3.37 -4.51 5.31
CA ASN A 46 -3.62 -4.58 6.75
C ASN A 46 -4.09 -3.25 7.37
N LEU A 47 -3.89 -2.11 6.68
CA LEU A 47 -4.32 -0.79 7.16
C LEU A 47 -5.80 -0.47 6.84
N THR A 48 -6.50 -1.36 6.12
CA THR A 48 -7.95 -1.29 5.86
C THR A 48 -8.72 -2.07 6.91
#